data_AF-A0A558CMD8-F1
#
_entry.id   AF-A0A558CMD8-F1
#
_cell.length_a   1.000
_cell.length_b   1.000
_cell.length_c   1.000
_cell.angle_alpha   90.00
_cell.angle_beta   90.00
_cell.angle_gamma   90.00
#
_symmetry.space_group_name_H-M   'P 1'
#
loop_
_entity.id
_entity.type
_entity.pdbx_description
1 polymer ?
#
loop_
_entity_poly.entity_id
_entity_poly.type
_entity_poly.pdbx_seq_one_letter_code
_entity_poly.pdbx_strand_id
1 'polypeptide(L)' 'MPGKPRFVLPGVPQQIVQRGNNRSPCFFAIDDYFHYLRDLREAAERNAIAIHAYVLMTNHVH' A
#
# COMPACT_ATOMS: atom_id res chain seq x y z
N MET A 1 10.86 15.83 -10.14
CA MET A 1 11.03 16.65 -8.91
C MET A 1 10.62 15.79 -7.72
N PRO A 2 11.43 15.69 -6.66
CA PRO A 2 11.00 15.00 -5.44
C PRO A 2 9.77 15.73 -4.84
N GLY A 3 8.82 14.97 -4.32
CA GLY A 3 7.65 15.54 -3.64
C GLY A 3 8.05 16.26 -2.34
N LYS A 4 7.12 17.04 -1.78
CA LYS A 4 7.30 17.61 -0.44
C LYS A 4 7.53 16.47 0.58
N PRO A 5 8.37 16.68 1.59
CA PRO A 5 8.58 15.70 2.66
C PRO A 5 7.25 15.38 3.36
N ARG A 6 7.05 14.12 3.73
CA ARG A 6 5.87 13.70 4.48
C ARG A 6 6.05 14.04 5.95
N PHE A 7 5.02 14.61 6.57
CA PHE A 7 4.98 14.79 8.02
C PHE A 7 4.67 13.46 8.69
N VAL A 8 5.55 12.98 9.57
CA VAL A 8 5.31 11.79 10.39
C VAL A 8 4.96 12.27 11.80
N LEU A 9 3.65 12.34 12.08
CA LEU A 9 3.13 12.75 13.38
C LEU A 9 2.68 11.51 14.16
N PRO A 10 3.12 11.33 15.42
CA PRO A 10 2.68 10.22 16.25
C PRO A 10 1.15 10.18 16.38
N GLY A 11 0.57 8.99 16.21
CA GLY A 11 -0.88 8.77 16.37
C GLY A 11 -1.76 9.29 15.22
N VAL A 12 -1.18 9.88 14.17
CA VAL A 12 -1.94 10.37 13.01
C VAL A 12 -1.84 9.36 11.86
N PRO A 13 -2.97 8.84 11.35
CA PRO A 13 -2.96 7.94 10.19
C PRO A 13 -2.38 8.60 8.94
N GLN A 14 -1.67 7.82 8.12
CA GLN A 14 -1.18 8.29 6.83
C GLN A 14 -1.81 7.51 5.69
N GLN A 15 -2.13 8.23 4.60
CA GLN A 15 -2.45 7.59 3.33
C GLN A 15 -1.15 7.22 2.61
N ILE A 16 -1.02 5.94 2.26
CA ILE A 16 0.09 5.43 1.46
C ILE A 16 -0.43 5.19 0.05
N VAL A 17 0.37 5.54 -0.96
CA VAL A 17 0.04 5.20 -2.35
C VAL A 17 1.24 4.53 -2.98
N GLN A 18 1.04 3.30 -3.45
CA GLN A 18 2.05 2.54 -4.19
C GLN A 18 1.56 2.43 -5.63
N ARG A 19 2.39 2.78 -6.62
CA ARG A 19 2.04 2.67 -8.04
C ARG A 19 3.06 1.79 -8.74
N GLY A 20 2.60 1.03 -9.73
CA GLY A 20 3.48 0.27 -10.60
C GLY A 20 4.48 1.15 -11.31
N ASN A 21 5.64 0.58 -11.60
CA ASN A 21 6.66 1.28 -12.39
C ASN A 21 6.06 1.71 -13.73
N ASN A 22 6.29 2.96 -14.14
CA ASN A 22 5.66 3.58 -15.32
C ASN A 22 4.12 3.47 -15.36
N ARG A 23 3.46 3.36 -14.19
CA ARG A 23 2.00 3.13 -14.06
C ARG A 23 1.51 1.83 -14.70
N SER A 24 2.42 0.90 -14.98
CA SER A 24 2.09 -0.41 -15.50
C SER A 24 1.30 -1.24 -14.49
N PRO A 25 0.51 -2.23 -14.94
CA PRO A 25 -0.16 -3.18 -14.06
C PRO A 25 0.80 -3.82 -13.05
N CYS A 26 0.34 -3.96 -11.81
CA CYS A 26 0.98 -4.75 -10.76
C CYS A 26 0.24 -6.06 -10.51
N PHE A 27 -1.08 -6.07 -10.76
CA PHE A 27 -1.96 -7.22 -10.57
C PHE A 27 -2.45 -7.68 -11.94
N PHE A 28 -2.11 -8.91 -12.30
CA PHE A 28 -2.39 -9.51 -13.61
C PHE A 28 -3.45 -10.61 -13.51
N ALA A 29 -3.62 -11.20 -12.33
CA ALA A 29 -4.64 -12.18 -12.00
C ALA A 29 -5.28 -11.88 -10.65
N ILE A 30 -6.43 -12.51 -10.37
CA ILE A 30 -7.13 -12.38 -9.08
C ILE A 30 -6.23 -12.81 -7.92
N ASP A 31 -5.42 -13.85 -8.10
CA ASP A 31 -4.52 -14.37 -7.07
C ASP A 31 -3.46 -13.36 -6.62
N ASP A 32 -3.06 -12.42 -7.49
CA ASP A 32 -2.09 -11.38 -7.15
C ASP A 32 -2.64 -10.44 -6.06
N TYR A 33 -3.95 -10.17 -6.09
CA TYR A 33 -4.62 -9.35 -5.08
C TYR A 33 -4.61 -10.04 -3.72
N PHE A 34 -4.89 -11.35 -3.68
CA PHE A 34 -4.87 -12.12 -2.46
C PHE A 34 -3.46 -12.28 -1.89
N HIS A 35 -2.47 -12.51 -2.75
CA HIS A 35 -1.06 -12.53 -2.34
C HIS A 35 -0.64 -11.20 -1.71
N TYR A 36 -0.99 -10.07 -2.34
CA TYR A 36 -0.68 -8.75 -1.78
C TYR A 36 -1.34 -8.52 -0.42
N LEU A 37 -2.62 -8.90 -0.26
CA LEU A 37 -3.31 -8.74 1.03
C LEU A 37 -2.71 -9.61 2.13
N ARG A 38 -2.25 -10.82 1.81
CA ARG A 38 -1.52 -11.66 2.77
C ARG A 38 -0.23 -10.97 3.20
N ASP A 39 0.57 -10.53 2.25
CA ASP A 39 1.87 -9.91 2.53
C ASP A 39 1.70 -8.59 3.31
N LEU A 40 0.68 -7.80 2.97
CA LEU A 40 0.29 -6.57 3.68
C LEU A 40 -0.10 -6.88 5.13
N ARG A 41 -0.91 -7.91 5.36
CA ARG A 41 -1.32 -8.34 6.69
C ARG A 41 -0.11 -8.77 7.52
N GLU A 42 0.74 -9.64 6.98
CA GLU A 42 1.92 -10.11 7.71
C GLU A 42 2.88 -8.95 8.03
N ALA A 43 3.07 -8.01 7.11
CA ALA A 43 3.88 -6.83 7.35
C ALA A 43 3.29 -5.94 8.44
N ALA A 44 1.96 -5.74 8.45
CA ALA A 44 1.29 -4.97 9.47
C ALA A 44 1.40 -5.62 10.87
N GLU A 45 1.20 -6.93 10.96
CA GLU A 45 1.35 -7.71 12.20
C GLU A 45 2.80 -7.64 12.73
N ARG A 46 3.80 -7.87 11.87
CA ARG A 46 5.22 -7.81 12.25
C ARG A 46 5.66 -6.45 12.77
N ASN A 47 5.03 -5.37 12.32
CA ASN A 47 5.42 -4.00 12.67
C ASN A 47 4.41 -3.31 13.62
N ALA A 48 3.41 -4.04 14.11
CA ALA A 48 2.33 -3.50 14.95
C ALA A 48 1.63 -2.26 14.33
N ILE A 49 1.36 -2.31 13.03
CA ILE A 49 0.71 -1.22 12.28
C ILE A 49 -0.80 -1.48 12.18
N ALA A 50 -1.61 -0.48 12.50
CA ALA A 50 -3.04 -0.52 12.24
C ALA A 50 -3.35 -0.11 10.79
N ILE A 51 -4.02 -0.98 10.04
CA ILE A 51 -4.57 -0.66 8.72
C ILE A 51 -6.03 -0.22 8.89
N HIS A 52 -6.33 1.01 8.50
CA HIS A 52 -7.69 1.56 8.62
C HIS A 52 -8.56 1.24 7.40
N ALA A 53 -7.97 1.28 6.20
CA ALA A 53 -8.64 1.01 4.93
C ALA A 53 -7.58 0.68 3.85
N TYR A 54 -8.02 0.04 2.77
CA TYR A 54 -7.19 -0.16 1.58
C TYR A 54 -8.07 -0.19 0.31
N VAL A 55 -7.48 0.14 -0.83
CA VAL A 55 -8.08 -0.06 -2.16
C VAL A 55 -7.03 -0.64 -3.11
N LEU A 56 -7.36 -1.75 -3.77
CA LEU A 56 -6.50 -2.38 -4.76
C LEU A 56 -7.02 -2.07 -6.16
N MET A 57 -6.18 -1.40 -6.96
CA MET A 57 -6.40 -1.14 -8.37
C MET A 57 -5.35 -1.87 -9.18
N THR A 58 -5.62 -2.20 -10.44
CA THR A 58 -4.72 -2.98 -11.29
C THR A 58 -3.26 -2.51 -11.32
N ASN A 59 -3.01 -1.19 -11.22
CA ASN A 59 -1.67 -0.60 -11.26
C ASN A 59 -1.28 0.23 -10.02
N HIS A 60 -2.11 0.27 -8.98
CA HIS A 60 -1.78 0.98 -7.76
C HIS A 60 -2.61 0.55 -6.55
N VAL A 61 -2.11 0.87 -5.36
CA VAL A 61 -2.75 0.60 -4.08
C VAL A 61 -2.84 1.89 -3.27
N HIS A 62 -3.95 2.04 -2.55
CA HIS A 62 -4.17 3.04 -1.50
C HIS A 62 -4.29 2.36 -0.14
#